data_AF-A0A5R8WTS1-F1
#
_entry.id   AF-A0A5R8WTS1-F1
#
_cell.length_a   1.000
_cell.length_b   1.000
_cell.length_c   1.000
_cell.angle_alpha   90.00
_cell.angle_beta   90.00
_cell.angle_gamma   90.00
#
_symmetry.space_group_name_H-M   'P 1'
#
loop_
_entity.id
_entity.type
_entity.pdbx_description
1 polymer ?
#
loop_
_entity_poly.entity_id
_entity_poly.type
_entity_poly.pdbx_seq_one_letter_code
_entity_poly.pdbx_strand_id
1 'polypeptide(L)'
;MVQVLQQILFLLVAALSIGLFAWQVRKIRANILQGKDRAMGGSVSERINKTLLVAFGQQKMFKRLTPALLHLVVYVGFLVINIEVIEIMIDGLAGSHRILRVLGPGYDALMATNEVLGALVIVAVAAFWWRRNRQQPVRRLTGVELRAWPKMDANIILYVEVALMLALFTMNSADLKLHQLRGEEMPGTFPVSALLVGLMPDSVTALHVLERVGWWIHIVGILAFLNYLPSSKHFHIIMAFPNVYYSRLVPQGQFSNVDSITHEVKSMMDPSYQVPAPPVDAEGNPVIERFGAKDVEDLAWTNLLNAYSCTECGRCTSVCPANITGKLLSPRKIIMDTRDRMEEKFNSPLIFKPNNYKGEDRMQVSEEGTLVHGKVTAEELWACTTCNACVEACPVNINPLDSIIEMRRYLVLEETAAPNSLNVMFSNIENNGAPWAFSPSDRFNWADDLFVAEKA
;
A
#
# COMPACT_ATOMS: atom_id res chain seq x y z
N MET A 1 -8.49 -34.19 28.60
CA MET A 1 -8.12 -32.97 29.36
C MET A 1 -7.11 -32.11 28.60
N VAL A 2 -5.96 -32.65 28.18
CA VAL A 2 -4.92 -31.89 27.43
C VAL A 2 -5.42 -31.33 26.09
N GLN A 3 -6.18 -32.12 25.31
CA GLN A 3 -6.75 -31.68 24.03
C GLN A 3 -7.75 -30.52 24.18
N VAL A 4 -8.66 -30.62 25.17
CA VAL A 4 -9.62 -29.55 25.48
C VAL A 4 -8.91 -28.28 25.94
N LEU A 5 -7.84 -28.41 26.73
CA LEU A 5 -7.01 -27.27 27.13
C LEU A 5 -6.33 -26.60 25.93
N GLN A 6 -5.83 -27.38 24.96
CA GLN A 6 -5.24 -26.85 23.74
C GLN A 6 -6.27 -26.10 22.87
N GLN A 7 -7.48 -26.64 22.72
CA GLN A 7 -8.58 -25.97 22.01
C GLN A 7 -8.99 -24.65 22.66
N ILE A 8 -9.10 -24.63 24.00
CA ILE A 8 -9.40 -23.40 24.75
C ILE A 8 -8.28 -22.38 24.57
N LEU A 9 -7.02 -22.80 24.72
CA LEU A 9 -5.88 -21.92 24.51
C LEU A 9 -5.85 -21.36 23.08
N PHE A 10 -6.10 -22.22 22.09
CA PHE A 10 -6.17 -21.84 20.68
C PHE A 10 -7.27 -20.80 20.44
N LEU A 11 -8.48 -21.05 20.96
CA LEU A 11 -9.60 -20.14 20.85
C LEU A 11 -9.30 -18.77 21.48
N LEU A 12 -8.66 -18.75 22.66
CA LEU A 12 -8.27 -17.51 23.33
C LEU A 12 -7.24 -16.73 22.50
N VAL A 13 -6.21 -17.39 21.99
CA VAL A 13 -5.17 -16.74 21.15
C VAL A 13 -5.77 -16.23 19.84
N ALA A 14 -6.63 -17.01 19.18
CA ALA A 14 -7.30 -16.61 17.95
C ALA A 14 -8.24 -15.42 18.18
N ALA A 15 -9.10 -15.48 19.20
CA ALA A 15 -10.04 -14.42 19.53
C ALA A 15 -9.32 -13.11 19.89
N LEU A 16 -8.26 -13.19 20.71
CA LEU A 16 -7.44 -12.03 21.05
C LEU A 16 -6.77 -11.44 19.80
N SER A 17 -6.15 -12.28 18.97
CA SER A 17 -5.42 -11.82 17.78
C SER A 17 -6.35 -11.19 16.75
N ILE A 18 -7.51 -11.79 16.48
CA ILE A 18 -8.51 -11.25 15.56
C ILE A 18 -9.14 -9.97 16.14
N GLY A 19 -9.43 -9.94 17.44
CA GLY A 19 -9.97 -8.76 18.12
C GLY A 19 -9.01 -7.56 18.07
N LEU A 20 -7.72 -7.79 18.31
CA LEU A 20 -6.67 -6.77 18.18
C LEU A 20 -6.57 -6.27 16.74
N PHE A 21 -6.56 -7.16 15.75
CA PHE A 21 -6.50 -6.78 14.34
C PHE A 21 -7.72 -5.94 13.93
N ALA A 22 -8.92 -6.37 14.31
CA ALA A 22 -10.16 -5.62 14.05
C ALA A 22 -10.13 -4.22 14.70
N TRP A 23 -9.58 -4.09 15.91
CA TRP A 23 -9.36 -2.79 16.56
C TRP A 23 -8.39 -1.90 15.77
N GLN A 24 -7.26 -2.43 15.28
CA GLN A 24 -6.31 -1.69 14.44
C GLN A 24 -6.97 -1.20 13.13
N VAL A 25 -7.72 -2.09 12.44
CA VAL A 25 -8.42 -1.77 11.20
C VAL A 25 -9.49 -0.70 11.40
N ARG A 26 -10.23 -0.74 12.53
CA ARG A 26 -11.22 0.31 12.83
C ARG A 26 -10.58 1.69 12.99
N LYS A 27 -9.40 1.77 13.61
CA LYS A 27 -8.63 3.02 13.71
C LYS A 27 -8.14 3.51 12.35
N ILE A 28 -7.61 2.61 11.51
CA ILE A 28 -7.20 2.95 10.14
C ILE A 28 -8.41 3.49 9.35
N ARG A 29 -9.55 2.81 9.42
CA ARG A 29 -10.79 3.27 8.79
C ARG A 29 -11.20 4.66 9.30
N ALA A 30 -11.16 4.88 10.61
CA ALA A 30 -11.49 6.18 11.20
C ALA A 30 -10.57 7.29 10.68
N ASN A 31 -9.27 7.02 10.54
CA ASN A 31 -8.29 7.96 9.98
C ASN A 31 -8.55 8.25 8.49
N ILE A 32 -8.82 7.22 7.68
CA ILE A 32 -9.12 7.38 6.25
C ILE A 32 -10.37 8.25 6.05
N LEU A 33 -11.38 8.07 6.90
CA LEU A 33 -12.64 8.82 6.85
C LEU A 33 -12.54 10.26 7.38
N GLN A 34 -11.35 10.72 7.82
CA GLN A 34 -11.14 12.14 8.13
C GLN A 34 -10.94 13.02 6.89
N GLY A 35 -10.66 12.40 5.73
CA GLY A 35 -10.44 13.16 4.50
C GLY A 35 -11.76 13.63 3.89
N LYS A 36 -11.69 14.70 3.10
CA LYS A 36 -12.83 15.27 2.38
C LYS A 36 -13.52 14.23 1.48
N ASP A 37 -14.82 14.41 1.33
CA ASP A 37 -15.59 13.64 0.35
C ASP A 37 -15.13 13.96 -1.08
N ARG A 38 -15.20 12.94 -1.93
CA ARG A 38 -14.85 13.07 -3.34
C ARG A 38 -15.83 12.30 -4.19
N ALA A 39 -16.40 12.99 -5.18
CA ALA A 39 -17.24 12.35 -6.18
C ALA A 39 -16.43 11.29 -6.96
N MET A 40 -16.94 10.07 -6.97
CA MET A 40 -16.33 8.93 -7.62
C MET A 40 -17.13 8.58 -8.88
N GLY A 41 -16.62 9.00 -10.05
CA GLY A 41 -17.23 8.65 -11.34
C GLY A 41 -17.04 7.17 -11.72
N GLY A 42 -17.78 6.71 -12.74
CA GLY A 42 -17.66 5.36 -13.31
C GLY A 42 -18.53 4.30 -12.63
N SER A 43 -18.71 3.16 -13.32
CA SER A 43 -19.63 2.11 -12.90
C SER A 43 -18.97 1.09 -11.96
N VAL A 44 -19.79 0.36 -11.18
CA VAL A 44 -19.32 -0.71 -10.30
C VAL A 44 -18.60 -1.81 -11.10
N SER A 45 -19.11 -2.18 -12.27
CA SER A 45 -18.52 -3.22 -13.13
C SER A 45 -17.12 -2.84 -13.61
N GLU A 46 -16.91 -1.57 -13.99
CA GLU A 46 -15.61 -1.06 -14.39
C GLU A 46 -14.58 -1.14 -13.26
N ARG A 47 -14.99 -0.82 -12.03
CA ARG A 47 -14.12 -0.90 -10.83
C ARG A 47 -13.77 -2.33 -10.47
N ILE A 48 -14.74 -3.24 -10.53
CA ILE A 48 -14.51 -4.68 -10.30
C ILE A 48 -13.53 -5.21 -11.34
N ASN A 49 -13.76 -4.93 -12.62
CA ASN A 49 -12.87 -5.38 -13.70
C ASN A 49 -11.44 -4.85 -13.50
N LYS A 50 -11.30 -3.56 -13.17
CA LYS A 50 -9.98 -2.97 -12.87
C LYS A 50 -9.32 -3.65 -11.67
N THR A 51 -10.08 -4.00 -10.63
CA THR A 51 -9.57 -4.72 -9.46
C THR A 51 -9.12 -6.11 -9.83
N LEU A 52 -9.89 -6.84 -10.64
CA LEU A 52 -9.51 -8.17 -11.14
C LEU A 52 -8.21 -8.11 -11.97
N LEU A 53 -8.12 -7.18 -12.91
CA LEU A 53 -6.95 -7.05 -13.79
C LEU A 53 -5.68 -6.63 -13.04
N VAL A 54 -5.79 -5.74 -12.06
CA VAL A 54 -4.62 -5.19 -11.36
C VAL A 54 -4.24 -6.02 -10.13
N ALA A 55 -5.21 -6.40 -9.28
CA ALA A 55 -4.93 -7.14 -8.05
C ALA A 55 -4.68 -8.63 -8.31
N PHE A 56 -5.49 -9.29 -9.15
CA PHE A 56 -5.31 -10.70 -9.49
C PHE A 56 -4.41 -10.89 -10.72
N GLY A 57 -4.57 -10.07 -11.76
CA GLY A 57 -3.76 -10.16 -12.98
C GLY A 57 -2.34 -9.60 -12.86
N GLN A 58 -2.01 -8.87 -11.79
CA GLN A 58 -0.70 -8.24 -11.54
C GLN A 58 -0.09 -7.48 -12.75
N GLN A 59 -0.91 -6.94 -13.65
CA GLN A 59 -0.46 -6.40 -14.95
C GLN A 59 0.70 -5.41 -14.85
N LYS A 60 0.71 -4.56 -13.81
CA LYS A 60 1.77 -3.55 -13.60
C LYS A 60 3.09 -4.12 -13.07
N MET A 61 3.09 -5.32 -12.48
CA MET A 61 4.31 -5.95 -11.96
C MET A 61 5.23 -6.41 -13.08
N PHE A 62 4.66 -6.96 -14.16
CA PHE A 62 5.36 -7.52 -15.32
C PHE A 62 6.16 -6.52 -16.16
N LYS A 63 6.09 -5.21 -15.85
CA LYS A 63 7.02 -4.20 -16.39
C LYS A 63 8.49 -4.52 -16.09
N ARG A 64 8.77 -5.38 -15.10
CA ARG A 64 10.11 -5.95 -14.85
C ARG A 64 9.97 -7.44 -14.56
N LEU A 65 10.48 -8.28 -15.45
CA LEU A 65 10.22 -9.73 -15.43
C LEU A 65 10.72 -10.42 -14.16
N THR A 66 11.98 -10.21 -13.74
CA THR A 66 12.56 -10.89 -12.57
C THR A 66 11.75 -10.69 -11.28
N PRO A 67 11.46 -9.46 -10.81
CA PRO A 67 10.65 -9.29 -9.61
C PRO A 67 9.18 -9.67 -9.83
N ALA A 68 8.67 -9.70 -11.06
CA ALA A 68 7.31 -10.15 -11.35
C ALA A 68 7.19 -11.66 -11.16
N LEU A 69 8.12 -12.46 -11.69
CA LEU A 69 8.12 -13.91 -11.53
C LEU A 69 8.28 -14.32 -10.06
N LEU A 70 9.24 -13.72 -9.35
CA LEU A 70 9.44 -14.00 -7.92
C LEU A 70 8.19 -13.63 -7.10
N HIS A 71 7.55 -12.49 -7.40
CA HIS A 71 6.33 -12.08 -6.71
C HIS A 71 5.14 -12.95 -7.08
N LEU A 72 5.05 -13.43 -8.33
CA LEU A 72 4.00 -14.34 -8.77
C LEU A 72 4.04 -15.65 -7.99
N VAL A 73 5.24 -16.23 -7.79
CA VAL A 73 5.43 -17.43 -6.98
C VAL A 73 4.93 -17.20 -5.55
N VAL A 74 5.36 -16.10 -4.92
CA VAL A 74 4.92 -15.76 -3.55
C VAL A 74 3.41 -15.52 -3.48
N TYR A 75 2.83 -14.85 -4.47
CA TYR A 75 1.41 -14.56 -4.53
C TYR A 75 0.55 -15.81 -4.72
N VAL A 76 0.91 -16.67 -5.68
CA VAL A 76 0.19 -17.94 -5.91
C VAL A 76 0.37 -18.86 -4.71
N GLY A 77 1.59 -18.97 -4.18
CA GLY A 77 1.87 -19.69 -2.94
C GLY A 77 0.98 -19.20 -1.80
N PHE A 78 0.94 -17.90 -1.57
CA PHE A 78 0.07 -17.30 -0.55
C PHE A 78 -1.40 -17.67 -0.76
N LEU A 79 -1.96 -17.51 -1.97
CA LEU A 79 -3.38 -17.81 -2.22
C LEU A 79 -3.74 -19.28 -1.96
N VAL A 80 -2.90 -20.22 -2.41
CA VAL A 80 -3.20 -21.66 -2.26
C VAL A 80 -2.94 -22.12 -0.81
N ILE A 81 -1.85 -21.69 -0.18
CA ILE A 81 -1.51 -22.03 1.21
C ILE A 81 -2.55 -21.50 2.19
N ASN A 82 -3.25 -20.40 1.89
CA ASN A 82 -4.35 -19.92 2.74
C ASN A 82 -5.49 -20.95 2.90
N ILE A 83 -5.70 -21.86 1.94
CA ILE A 83 -6.66 -22.96 2.07
C ILE A 83 -6.22 -23.92 3.20
N GLU A 84 -4.92 -24.21 3.28
CA GLU A 84 -4.34 -25.02 4.36
C GLU A 84 -4.33 -24.27 5.71
N VAL A 85 -4.14 -22.95 5.71
CA VAL A 85 -4.31 -22.15 6.94
C VAL A 85 -5.74 -22.25 7.48
N ILE A 86 -6.75 -22.26 6.60
CA ILE A 86 -8.14 -22.48 7.00
C ILE A 86 -8.31 -23.88 7.61
N GLU A 87 -7.72 -24.92 7.01
CA GLU A 87 -7.71 -26.28 7.58
C GLU A 87 -7.08 -26.29 8.98
N ILE A 88 -5.89 -25.71 9.13
CA ILE A 88 -5.17 -25.59 10.41
C ILE A 88 -6.02 -24.86 11.47
N MET A 89 -6.72 -23.79 11.08
CA MET A 89 -7.62 -23.07 11.99
C MET A 89 -8.80 -23.93 12.44
N ILE A 90 -9.43 -24.67 11.52
CA ILE A 90 -10.56 -25.55 11.85
C ILE A 90 -10.08 -26.70 12.73
N ASP A 91 -8.96 -27.32 12.41
CA ASP A 91 -8.35 -28.39 13.21
C ASP A 91 -8.02 -27.91 14.63
N GLY A 92 -7.51 -26.68 14.78
CA GLY A 92 -7.28 -26.07 16.08
C GLY A 92 -8.55 -25.88 16.92
N LEU A 93 -9.68 -25.52 16.30
CA LEU A 93 -10.97 -25.33 16.99
C LEU A 93 -11.68 -26.65 17.29
N ALA A 94 -11.75 -27.54 16.31
CA ALA A 94 -12.46 -28.80 16.40
C ALA A 94 -11.63 -29.90 17.09
N GLY A 95 -10.32 -29.72 17.23
CA GLY A 95 -9.39 -30.75 17.69
C GLY A 95 -9.30 -31.92 16.72
N SER A 96 -9.64 -31.70 15.44
CA SER A 96 -9.47 -32.65 14.36
C SER A 96 -8.05 -32.63 13.83
N HIS A 97 -7.76 -33.57 12.93
CA HIS A 97 -6.49 -33.64 12.21
C HIS A 97 -6.77 -33.85 10.73
N ARG A 98 -6.39 -32.88 9.90
CA ARG A 98 -6.55 -32.87 8.45
C ARG A 98 -8.00 -33.04 8.03
N ILE A 99 -8.89 -32.15 8.46
CA ILE A 99 -10.34 -32.25 8.18
C ILE A 99 -10.66 -32.28 6.68
N LEU A 100 -9.81 -31.68 5.82
CA LEU A 100 -10.02 -31.67 4.37
C LEU A 100 -9.64 -32.98 3.68
N ARG A 101 -9.14 -33.98 4.42
CA ARG A 101 -8.86 -35.34 3.90
C ARG A 101 -10.08 -35.99 3.21
N VAL A 102 -11.29 -35.53 3.53
CA VAL A 102 -12.55 -36.00 2.91
C VAL A 102 -12.59 -35.75 1.40
N LEU A 103 -11.78 -34.82 0.88
CA LEU A 103 -11.66 -34.53 -0.56
C LEU A 103 -10.93 -35.61 -1.35
N GLY A 104 -10.34 -36.62 -0.70
CA GLY A 104 -9.68 -37.75 -1.35
C GLY A 104 -8.56 -37.30 -2.30
N PRO A 105 -8.55 -37.71 -3.59
CA PRO A 105 -7.51 -37.32 -4.54
C PRO A 105 -7.32 -35.81 -4.71
N GLY A 106 -8.38 -35.02 -4.47
CA GLY A 106 -8.28 -33.56 -4.47
C GLY A 106 -7.41 -33.03 -3.32
N TYR A 107 -7.45 -33.68 -2.16
CA TYR A 107 -6.58 -33.36 -1.02
C TYR A 107 -5.12 -33.70 -1.32
N ASP A 108 -4.86 -34.84 -1.96
CA ASP A 108 -3.51 -35.25 -2.36
C ASP A 108 -2.87 -34.23 -3.30
N ALA A 109 -3.62 -33.77 -4.32
CA ALA A 109 -3.17 -32.74 -5.24
C ALA A 109 -2.95 -31.39 -4.55
N LEU A 110 -3.84 -31.00 -3.62
CA LEU A 110 -3.72 -29.76 -2.86
C LEU A 110 -2.46 -29.77 -1.99
N MET A 111 -2.24 -30.84 -1.23
CA MET A 111 -1.05 -30.96 -0.37
C MET A 111 0.24 -31.00 -1.17
N ALA A 112 0.28 -31.75 -2.28
CA ALA A 112 1.45 -31.76 -3.16
C ALA A 112 1.75 -30.37 -3.73
N THR A 113 0.71 -29.63 -4.11
CA THR A 113 0.82 -28.27 -4.63
C THR A 113 1.34 -27.31 -3.56
N ASN A 114 0.80 -27.36 -2.33
CA ASN A 114 1.25 -26.53 -1.22
C ASN A 114 2.70 -26.80 -0.83
N GLU A 115 3.11 -28.07 -0.81
CA GLU A 115 4.49 -28.46 -0.50
C GLU A 115 5.49 -27.89 -1.53
N VAL A 116 5.19 -28.06 -2.82
CA VAL A 116 6.03 -27.52 -3.89
C VAL A 116 6.04 -25.99 -3.87
N LEU A 117 4.88 -25.35 -3.72
CA LEU A 117 4.78 -23.89 -3.65
C LEU A 117 5.49 -23.34 -2.41
N GLY A 118 5.37 -23.98 -1.25
CA GLY A 118 6.07 -23.58 -0.02
C GLY A 118 7.58 -23.60 -0.19
N ALA A 119 8.13 -24.61 -0.88
CA ALA A 119 9.55 -24.68 -1.18
C ALA A 119 9.97 -23.58 -2.16
N LEU A 120 9.18 -23.34 -3.20
CA LEU A 120 9.41 -22.26 -4.16
C LEU A 120 9.31 -20.87 -3.51
N VAL A 121 8.42 -20.69 -2.52
CA VAL A 121 8.32 -19.46 -1.72
C VAL A 121 9.62 -19.22 -0.96
N ILE A 122 10.19 -20.21 -0.28
CA ILE A 122 11.50 -20.07 0.39
C ILE A 122 12.58 -19.62 -0.60
N VAL A 123 12.64 -20.23 -1.79
CA VAL A 123 13.59 -19.84 -2.84
C VAL A 123 13.36 -18.40 -3.31
N ALA A 124 12.10 -18.01 -3.55
CA ALA A 124 11.75 -16.66 -3.97
C ALA A 124 12.07 -15.60 -2.91
N VAL A 125 11.80 -15.90 -1.64
CA VAL A 125 12.09 -15.06 -0.48
C VAL A 125 13.60 -14.91 -0.28
N ALA A 126 14.37 -15.99 -0.41
CA ALA A 126 15.82 -15.94 -0.39
C ALA A 126 16.38 -15.06 -1.53
N ALA A 127 15.81 -15.16 -2.73
CA ALA A 127 16.18 -14.30 -3.86
C ALA A 127 15.84 -12.81 -3.60
N PHE A 128 14.68 -12.51 -3.00
CA PHE A 128 14.30 -11.16 -2.59
C PHE A 128 15.24 -10.61 -1.51
N TRP A 129 15.57 -11.43 -0.52
CA TRP A 129 16.49 -11.08 0.56
C TRP A 129 17.88 -10.76 0.01
N TRP A 130 18.43 -11.63 -0.83
CA TRP A 130 19.74 -11.42 -1.46
C TRP A 130 19.75 -10.14 -2.30
N ARG A 131 18.73 -9.95 -3.16
CA ARG A 131 18.61 -8.76 -4.02
C ARG A 131 18.52 -7.46 -3.21
N ARG A 132 17.97 -7.52 -2.00
CA ARG A 132 17.82 -6.35 -1.10
C ARG A 132 19.09 -6.06 -0.31
N ASN A 133 19.76 -7.09 0.20
CA ASN A 133 20.86 -6.96 1.18
C ASN A 133 22.27 -7.05 0.57
N ARG A 134 22.42 -7.41 -0.71
CA ARG A 134 23.73 -7.38 -1.39
C ARG A 134 24.36 -5.97 -1.39
N GLN A 135 25.69 -5.91 -1.47
CA GLN A 135 26.51 -4.69 -1.31
C GLN A 135 26.17 -3.53 -2.27
N GLN A 136 25.57 -3.81 -3.44
CA GLN A 136 25.00 -2.79 -4.33
C GLN A 136 23.47 -2.90 -4.39
N PRO A 137 22.77 -2.41 -3.37
CA PRO A 137 21.30 -2.42 -3.36
C PRO A 137 20.76 -1.53 -4.48
N VAL A 138 19.57 -1.87 -4.97
CA VAL A 138 18.89 -1.08 -6.00
C VAL A 138 18.67 0.34 -5.49
N ARG A 139 19.11 1.38 -6.22
CA ARG A 139 19.06 2.82 -5.80
C ARG A 139 17.74 3.26 -5.17
N ARG A 140 16.59 2.79 -5.69
CA ARG A 140 15.26 3.14 -5.13
C ARG A 140 14.99 2.56 -3.74
N LEU A 141 15.80 1.61 -3.28
CA LEU A 141 15.71 0.95 -1.97
C LEU A 141 16.72 1.54 -0.96
N THR A 142 17.48 2.57 -1.34
CA THR A 142 18.45 3.28 -0.49
C THR A 142 18.17 4.77 -0.38
N GLY A 143 16.93 5.18 -0.61
CA GLY A 143 16.51 6.58 -0.45
C GLY A 143 16.61 7.04 1.00
N VAL A 144 16.75 8.35 1.20
CA VAL A 144 16.82 8.97 2.54
C VAL A 144 15.55 8.70 3.37
N GLU A 145 14.43 8.45 2.70
CA GLU A 145 13.13 8.12 3.29
C GLU A 145 13.02 6.67 3.79
N LEU A 146 14.01 5.80 3.51
CA LEU A 146 14.01 4.39 3.90
C LEU A 146 14.96 4.07 5.07
N ARG A 147 15.31 5.05 5.89
CA ARG A 147 16.21 4.87 7.04
C ARG A 147 15.53 4.09 8.17
N ALA A 148 16.27 3.19 8.81
CA ALA A 148 15.82 2.35 9.93
C ALA A 148 14.60 1.46 9.63
N TRP A 149 13.39 1.86 10.06
CA TRP A 149 12.21 0.99 10.09
C TRP A 149 11.83 0.40 8.73
N PRO A 150 11.65 1.17 7.64
CA PRO A 150 11.28 0.62 6.34
C PRO A 150 12.27 -0.42 5.80
N LYS A 151 13.55 -0.33 6.16
CA LYS A 151 14.57 -1.31 5.77
C LYS A 151 14.46 -2.57 6.64
N MET A 152 14.32 -2.41 7.95
CA MET A 152 14.17 -3.51 8.91
C MET A 152 12.89 -4.30 8.68
N ASP A 153 11.75 -3.61 8.53
CA ASP A 153 10.42 -4.17 8.26
C ASP A 153 10.45 -5.14 7.08
N ALA A 154 11.07 -4.73 5.97
CA ALA A 154 11.21 -5.60 4.80
C ALA A 154 11.98 -6.89 5.08
N ASN A 155 13.00 -6.86 5.95
CA ASN A 155 13.76 -8.05 6.31
C ASN A 155 13.01 -8.92 7.33
N ILE A 156 12.30 -8.30 8.29
CA ILE A 156 11.43 -9.01 9.25
C ILE A 156 10.40 -9.85 8.52
N ILE A 157 9.71 -9.28 7.53
CA ILE A 157 8.74 -10.00 6.70
C ILE A 157 9.36 -11.24 6.06
N LEU A 158 10.52 -11.10 5.41
CA LEU A 158 11.20 -12.21 4.74
C LEU A 158 11.64 -13.29 5.73
N TYR A 159 12.08 -12.91 6.94
CA TYR A 159 12.44 -13.87 7.98
C TYR A 159 11.23 -14.61 8.55
N VAL A 160 10.11 -13.90 8.78
CA VAL A 160 8.85 -14.51 9.23
C VAL A 160 8.32 -15.47 8.17
N GLU A 161 8.32 -15.09 6.88
CA GLU A 161 7.90 -15.96 5.78
C GLU A 161 8.71 -17.27 5.76
N VAL A 162 10.04 -17.21 5.86
CA VAL A 162 10.88 -18.43 5.93
C VAL A 162 10.57 -19.23 7.20
N ALA A 163 10.46 -18.59 8.36
CA ALA A 163 10.18 -19.27 9.62
C ALA A 163 8.84 -20.03 9.58
N LEU A 164 7.80 -19.42 8.99
CA LEU A 164 6.51 -20.07 8.80
C LEU A 164 6.61 -21.26 7.85
N MET A 165 7.28 -21.12 6.70
CA MET A 165 7.43 -22.26 5.77
C MET A 165 8.23 -23.41 6.41
N LEU A 166 9.27 -23.11 7.20
CA LEU A 166 10.03 -24.13 7.92
C LEU A 166 9.19 -24.81 9.01
N ALA A 167 8.32 -24.08 9.72
CA ALA A 167 7.40 -24.64 10.69
C ALA A 167 6.40 -25.61 10.02
N LEU A 168 5.89 -25.24 8.83
CA LEU A 168 5.00 -26.07 8.01
C LEU A 168 5.70 -27.37 7.56
N PHE A 169 6.92 -27.29 7.04
CA PHE A 169 7.69 -28.49 6.67
C PHE A 169 8.07 -29.35 7.87
N THR A 170 8.37 -28.73 9.02
CA THR A 170 8.69 -29.46 10.25
C THR A 170 7.49 -30.27 10.72
N MET A 171 6.29 -29.67 10.77
CA MET A 171 5.09 -30.40 11.18
C MET A 171 4.73 -31.51 10.19
N ASN A 172 4.77 -31.25 8.88
CA ASN A 172 4.45 -32.26 7.86
C ASN A 172 5.47 -33.41 7.83
N SER A 173 6.77 -33.13 7.98
CA SER A 173 7.81 -34.16 7.99
C SER A 173 7.74 -35.03 9.23
N ALA A 174 7.47 -34.44 10.40
CA ALA A 174 7.29 -35.17 11.65
C ALA A 174 6.04 -36.05 11.62
N ASP A 175 4.93 -35.53 11.08
CA ASP A 175 3.67 -36.26 10.89
C ASP A 175 3.83 -37.44 9.90
N LEU A 176 4.54 -37.21 8.78
CA LEU A 176 4.84 -38.26 7.80
C LEU A 176 5.71 -39.38 8.40
N LYS A 177 6.78 -39.04 9.12
CA LYS A 177 7.64 -40.03 9.79
C LYS A 177 6.87 -40.82 10.85
N LEU A 178 5.97 -40.17 11.58
CA LEU A 178 5.14 -40.82 12.59
C LEU A 178 4.22 -41.89 11.97
N HIS A 179 3.58 -41.58 10.84
CA HIS A 179 2.75 -42.55 10.11
C HIS A 179 3.57 -43.72 9.57
N GLN A 180 4.79 -43.46 9.04
CA GLN A 180 5.71 -44.51 8.59
C GLN A 180 6.09 -45.49 9.72
N LEU A 181 6.39 -44.97 10.92
CA LEU A 181 6.71 -45.82 12.09
C LEU A 181 5.51 -46.65 12.58
N ARG A 182 4.28 -46.19 12.32
CA ARG A 182 3.04 -46.90 12.66
C ARG A 182 2.58 -47.88 11.59
N GLY A 183 3.16 -47.82 10.39
CA GLY A 183 2.69 -48.58 9.23
C GLY A 183 1.33 -48.08 8.70
N GLU A 184 1.01 -46.82 8.94
CA GLU A 184 -0.24 -46.17 8.51
C GLU A 184 0.02 -45.33 7.25
N GLU A 185 -0.94 -45.28 6.33
CA GLU A 185 -0.88 -44.35 5.21
C GLU A 185 -1.30 -42.95 5.66
N MET A 186 -0.46 -41.96 5.33
CA MET A 186 -0.76 -40.55 5.62
C MET A 186 -1.68 -39.99 4.53
N PRO A 187 -2.80 -39.33 4.88
CA PRO A 187 -3.63 -38.66 3.89
C PRO A 187 -2.91 -37.44 3.32
N GLY A 188 -2.87 -37.29 2.00
CA GLY A 188 -2.13 -36.23 1.32
C GLY A 188 -0.83 -36.72 0.68
N THR A 189 -0.31 -35.95 -0.27
CA THR A 189 1.00 -36.20 -0.91
C THR A 189 2.00 -35.12 -0.52
N PHE A 190 3.16 -35.51 0.03
CA PHE A 190 4.13 -34.59 0.64
C PHE A 190 5.54 -34.73 0.03
N PRO A 191 5.73 -34.27 -1.23
CA PRO A 191 6.96 -34.53 -1.96
C PRO A 191 8.20 -33.84 -1.36
N VAL A 192 8.04 -32.70 -0.71
CA VAL A 192 9.17 -31.94 -0.13
C VAL A 192 9.48 -32.46 1.26
N SER A 193 8.48 -32.58 2.12
CA SER A 193 8.62 -33.13 3.47
C SER A 193 9.15 -34.57 3.44
N ALA A 194 8.80 -35.38 2.44
CA ALA A 194 9.38 -36.72 2.25
C ALA A 194 10.92 -36.71 2.13
N LEU A 195 11.51 -35.66 1.55
CA LEU A 195 12.97 -35.50 1.47
C LEU A 195 13.60 -35.15 2.82
N LEU A 196 12.81 -34.55 3.72
CA LEU A 196 13.25 -34.10 5.04
C LEU A 196 13.00 -35.15 6.14
N VAL A 197 12.20 -36.19 5.87
CA VAL A 197 11.91 -37.30 6.82
C VAL A 197 13.18 -37.92 7.40
N GLY A 198 14.25 -38.03 6.62
CA GLY A 198 15.54 -38.57 7.09
C GLY A 198 16.23 -37.73 8.17
N LEU A 199 15.83 -36.47 8.35
CA LEU A 199 16.32 -35.58 9.40
C LEU A 199 15.50 -35.70 10.70
N MET A 200 14.36 -36.39 10.67
CA MET A 200 13.46 -36.53 11.81
C MET A 200 13.92 -37.66 12.75
N PRO A 201 13.72 -37.53 14.07
CA PRO A 201 14.08 -38.56 15.03
C PRO A 201 13.19 -39.81 14.89
N ASP A 202 13.70 -40.97 15.30
CA ASP A 202 12.90 -42.22 15.32
C ASP A 202 12.05 -42.38 16.60
N SER A 203 12.15 -41.45 17.55
CA SER A 203 11.34 -41.46 18.77
C SER A 203 9.94 -40.91 18.51
N VAL A 204 8.92 -41.74 18.71
CA VAL A 204 7.49 -41.36 18.60
C VAL A 204 7.17 -40.13 19.43
N THR A 205 7.67 -40.04 20.66
CA THR A 205 7.44 -38.88 21.54
C THR A 205 8.08 -37.61 20.97
N ALA A 206 9.30 -37.70 20.43
CA ALA A 206 9.97 -36.56 19.83
C ALA A 206 9.24 -36.06 18.57
N LEU A 207 8.73 -36.98 17.74
CA LEU A 207 7.94 -36.65 16.55
C LEU A 207 6.64 -35.91 16.89
N HIS A 208 5.90 -36.39 17.89
CA HIS A 208 4.70 -35.69 18.39
C HIS A 208 5.02 -34.28 18.88
N VAL A 209 6.14 -34.10 19.59
CA VAL A 209 6.56 -32.78 20.06
C VAL A 209 6.94 -31.86 18.89
N LEU A 210 7.73 -32.35 17.94
CA LEU A 210 8.14 -31.57 16.76
C LEU A 210 6.95 -31.14 15.92
N GLU A 211 6.00 -32.05 15.70
CA GLU A 211 4.78 -31.76 14.96
C GLU A 211 3.94 -30.70 15.67
N ARG A 212 3.68 -30.85 16.98
CA ARG A 212 2.92 -29.85 17.74
C ARG A 212 3.64 -28.50 17.85
N VAL A 213 4.96 -28.49 18.01
CA VAL A 213 5.76 -27.26 18.04
C VAL A 213 5.71 -26.56 16.69
N GLY A 214 5.88 -27.28 15.59
CA GLY A 214 5.74 -26.74 14.23
C GLY A 214 4.36 -26.14 14.00
N TRP A 215 3.30 -26.87 14.39
CA TRP A 215 1.92 -26.40 14.28
C TRP A 215 1.67 -25.12 15.09
N TRP A 216 2.09 -25.07 16.37
CA TRP A 216 1.92 -23.88 17.22
C TRP A 216 2.74 -22.69 16.74
N ILE A 217 4.00 -22.89 16.35
CA ILE A 217 4.84 -21.83 15.78
C ILE A 217 4.20 -21.28 14.52
N HIS A 218 3.66 -22.14 13.65
CA HIS A 218 3.03 -21.74 12.41
C HIS A 218 1.77 -20.90 12.67
N ILE A 219 0.80 -21.43 13.42
CA ILE A 219 -0.49 -20.75 13.57
C ILE A 219 -0.42 -19.51 14.46
N VAL A 220 0.37 -19.56 15.55
CA VAL A 220 0.61 -18.36 16.39
C VAL A 220 1.45 -17.36 15.62
N GLY A 221 2.42 -17.81 14.82
CA GLY A 221 3.20 -16.96 13.94
C GLY A 221 2.33 -16.22 12.93
N ILE A 222 1.35 -16.88 12.30
CA ILE A 222 0.37 -16.25 11.39
C ILE A 222 -0.49 -15.23 12.14
N LEU A 223 -1.04 -15.58 13.31
CA LEU A 223 -1.89 -14.68 14.10
C LEU A 223 -1.13 -13.46 14.64
N ALA A 224 0.14 -13.64 15.00
CA ALA A 224 1.04 -12.54 15.35
C ALA A 224 1.37 -11.67 14.13
N PHE A 225 1.67 -12.29 12.98
CA PHE A 225 1.96 -11.57 11.74
C PHE A 225 0.75 -10.77 11.24
N LEU A 226 -0.48 -11.30 11.39
CA LEU A 226 -1.73 -10.58 11.12
C LEU A 226 -1.78 -9.23 11.87
N ASN A 227 -1.36 -9.22 13.13
CA ASN A 227 -1.31 -8.01 13.96
C ASN A 227 -0.10 -7.12 13.67
N TYR A 228 0.94 -7.66 13.04
CA TYR A 228 2.06 -6.89 12.52
C TYR A 228 1.69 -6.16 11.22
N LEU A 229 0.78 -6.71 10.40
CA LEU A 229 0.46 -6.18 9.08
C LEU A 229 0.20 -4.67 9.08
N PRO A 230 -0.70 -4.09 9.91
CA PRO A 230 -1.02 -2.66 9.88
C PRO A 230 0.19 -1.74 10.08
N SER A 231 1.25 -2.22 10.73
CA SER A 231 2.48 -1.47 11.00
C SER A 231 3.60 -1.72 9.99
N SER A 232 3.31 -2.50 8.94
CA SER A 232 4.29 -2.98 7.96
C SER A 232 3.91 -2.57 6.54
N LYS A 233 4.90 -2.57 5.64
CA LYS A 233 4.65 -2.47 4.20
C LYS A 233 3.90 -3.69 3.63
N HIS A 234 3.83 -4.80 4.36
CA HIS A 234 3.10 -5.99 3.93
C HIS A 234 1.57 -5.80 4.02
N PHE A 235 1.08 -4.75 4.69
CA PHE A 235 -0.35 -4.43 4.74
C PHE A 235 -1.01 -4.26 3.37
N HIS A 236 -0.21 -4.02 2.33
CA HIS A 236 -0.67 -3.96 0.95
C HIS A 236 -1.44 -5.21 0.50
N ILE A 237 -1.20 -6.40 1.10
CA ILE A 237 -1.96 -7.61 0.77
C ILE A 237 -3.45 -7.46 1.11
N ILE A 238 -3.83 -6.51 1.97
CA ILE A 238 -5.21 -6.19 2.31
C ILE A 238 -5.61 -4.89 1.61
N MET A 239 -4.82 -3.83 1.78
CA MET A 239 -5.21 -2.48 1.34
C MET A 239 -5.12 -2.25 -0.17
N ALA A 240 -4.35 -3.05 -0.92
CA ALA A 240 -4.29 -2.90 -2.37
C ALA A 240 -5.65 -3.13 -3.04
N PHE A 241 -6.50 -4.03 -2.52
CA PHE A 241 -7.82 -4.32 -3.07
C PHE A 241 -8.76 -3.11 -3.04
N PRO A 242 -9.09 -2.52 -1.85
CA PRO A 242 -9.92 -1.32 -1.81
C PRO A 242 -9.26 -0.15 -2.53
N ASN A 243 -7.93 -0.01 -2.48
CA ASN A 243 -7.24 1.09 -3.16
C ASN A 243 -7.40 1.04 -4.68
N VAL A 244 -7.24 -0.13 -5.28
CA VAL A 244 -7.41 -0.32 -6.72
C VAL A 244 -8.87 -0.12 -7.11
N TYR A 245 -9.81 -0.64 -6.32
CA TYR A 245 -11.24 -0.47 -6.54
C TYR A 245 -11.65 1.01 -6.55
N TYR A 246 -11.14 1.79 -5.60
CA TYR A 246 -11.36 3.23 -5.48
C TYR A 246 -10.35 4.09 -6.25
N SER A 247 -9.55 3.48 -7.14
CA SER A 247 -8.64 4.26 -7.99
C SER A 247 -9.42 5.08 -9.03
N ARG A 248 -8.80 6.16 -9.50
CA ARG A 248 -9.40 7.07 -10.51
C ARG A 248 -9.66 6.35 -11.83
N LEU A 249 -10.85 6.54 -12.40
CA LEU A 249 -11.27 6.04 -13.71
C LEU A 249 -11.18 7.09 -14.83
N VAL A 250 -11.01 8.35 -14.46
CA VAL A 250 -10.75 9.44 -15.40
C VAL A 250 -9.31 9.42 -15.93
N PRO A 251 -9.02 10.06 -17.08
CA PRO A 251 -7.67 10.20 -17.59
C PRO A 251 -6.70 10.68 -16.51
N GLN A 252 -5.52 10.05 -16.43
CA GLN A 252 -4.60 10.29 -15.32
C GLN A 252 -4.14 11.77 -15.27
N GLY A 253 -4.04 12.43 -16.42
CA GLY A 253 -3.61 13.83 -16.52
C GLY A 253 -4.71 14.86 -16.19
N GLN A 254 -5.93 14.43 -15.95
CA GLN A 254 -7.01 15.33 -15.57
C GLN A 254 -6.81 15.81 -14.12
N PHE A 255 -6.84 17.12 -13.89
CA PHE A 255 -6.85 17.68 -12.54
C PHE A 255 -8.29 17.83 -12.02
N SER A 256 -8.47 17.79 -10.69
CA SER A 256 -9.69 18.28 -10.04
C SER A 256 -9.81 19.79 -10.29
N ASN A 257 -11.00 20.35 -10.20
CA ASN A 257 -11.16 21.80 -10.04
C ASN A 257 -11.44 22.11 -8.57
N VAL A 258 -11.31 23.39 -8.19
CA VAL A 258 -11.81 23.87 -6.90
C VAL A 258 -13.28 24.21 -7.11
N ASP A 259 -14.18 23.48 -6.45
CA ASP A 259 -15.62 23.55 -6.74
C ASP A 259 -16.19 24.94 -6.41
N SER A 260 -15.81 25.54 -5.28
CA SER A 260 -16.23 26.90 -4.90
C SER A 260 -15.86 27.94 -5.97
N ILE A 261 -14.60 27.95 -6.42
CA ILE A 261 -14.15 28.83 -7.52
C ILE A 261 -14.89 28.50 -8.82
N THR A 262 -15.14 27.22 -9.11
CA THR A 262 -15.87 26.80 -10.32
C THR A 262 -17.31 27.32 -10.31
N HIS A 263 -17.99 27.30 -9.17
CA HIS A 263 -19.34 27.83 -9.03
C HIS A 263 -19.39 29.35 -9.20
N GLU A 264 -18.42 30.06 -8.64
CA GLU A 264 -18.28 31.51 -8.80
C GLU A 264 -17.99 31.92 -10.25
N VAL A 265 -17.04 31.24 -10.92
CA VAL A 265 -16.76 31.50 -12.34
C VAL A 265 -17.99 31.23 -13.21
N LYS A 266 -18.74 30.16 -12.93
CA LYS A 266 -19.97 29.85 -13.68
C LYS A 266 -21.07 30.88 -13.49
N SER A 267 -21.24 31.44 -12.28
CA SER A 267 -22.24 32.50 -12.06
C SER A 267 -21.85 33.81 -12.73
N MET A 268 -20.55 34.08 -12.90
CA MET A 268 -20.06 35.22 -13.69
C MET A 268 -20.26 35.02 -15.20
N MET A 269 -20.16 33.78 -15.70
CA MET A 269 -20.33 33.47 -17.12
C MET A 269 -21.79 33.31 -17.56
N ASP A 270 -22.65 32.83 -16.66
CA ASP A 270 -24.06 32.56 -16.92
C ASP A 270 -24.91 33.11 -15.77
N PRO A 271 -25.63 34.24 -15.98
CA PRO A 271 -26.49 34.82 -14.95
C PRO A 271 -27.63 33.91 -14.48
N SER A 272 -27.97 32.85 -15.24
CA SER A 272 -28.98 31.86 -14.85
C SER A 272 -28.43 30.77 -13.92
N TYR A 273 -27.10 30.67 -13.79
CA TYR A 273 -26.45 29.68 -12.96
C TYR A 273 -26.62 30.00 -11.47
N GLN A 274 -27.28 29.10 -10.76
CA GLN A 274 -27.44 29.20 -9.31
C GLN A 274 -26.24 28.54 -8.61
N VAL A 275 -25.47 29.35 -7.87
CA VAL A 275 -24.39 28.85 -7.00
C VAL A 275 -25.02 27.98 -5.92
N PRO A 276 -24.58 26.71 -5.77
CA PRO A 276 -25.03 25.86 -4.67
C PRO A 276 -24.75 26.51 -3.32
N ALA A 277 -25.64 26.28 -2.35
CA ALA A 277 -25.39 26.71 -0.98
C ALA A 277 -24.11 26.05 -0.43
N PRO A 278 -23.28 26.78 0.34
CA PRO A 278 -22.10 26.20 0.95
C PRO A 278 -22.49 25.07 1.90
N PRO A 279 -21.62 24.06 2.08
CA PRO A 279 -21.84 23.02 3.06
C PRO A 279 -21.96 23.65 4.46
N VAL A 280 -22.83 23.07 5.29
CA VAL A 280 -23.04 23.49 6.69
C VAL A 280 -22.60 22.37 7.63
N ASP A 281 -22.10 22.74 8.81
CA ASP A 281 -21.75 21.80 9.88
C ASP A 281 -23.01 21.21 10.54
N ALA A 282 -22.82 20.34 11.54
CA ALA A 282 -23.94 19.70 12.24
C ALA A 282 -24.83 20.72 12.99
N GLU A 283 -24.28 21.89 13.26
CA GLU A 283 -24.92 23.02 13.94
C GLU A 283 -25.54 24.03 12.95
N GLY A 284 -25.42 23.80 11.64
CA GLY A 284 -25.98 24.64 10.59
C GLY A 284 -25.14 25.86 10.20
N ASN A 285 -23.89 25.97 10.68
CA ASN A 285 -22.98 27.05 10.30
C ASN A 285 -22.27 26.72 8.97
N PRO A 286 -22.01 27.72 8.11
CA PRO A 286 -21.23 27.51 6.89
C PRO A 286 -19.84 26.97 7.19
N VAL A 287 -19.48 25.84 6.57
CA VAL A 287 -18.14 25.28 6.64
C VAL A 287 -17.25 26.08 5.69
N ILE A 288 -16.26 26.78 6.24
CA ILE A 288 -15.23 27.46 5.46
C ILE A 288 -14.25 26.40 4.96
N GLU A 289 -14.42 25.99 3.71
CA GLU A 289 -13.49 25.09 3.06
C GLU A 289 -12.20 25.82 2.69
N ARG A 290 -11.06 25.24 3.10
CA ARG A 290 -9.75 25.70 2.64
C ARG A 290 -9.52 25.33 1.18
N PHE A 291 -8.82 26.19 0.46
CA PHE A 291 -8.32 25.91 -0.87
C PHE A 291 -7.10 24.98 -0.81
N GLY A 292 -7.20 23.83 -1.47
CA GLY A 292 -6.14 22.82 -1.43
C GLY A 292 -6.02 22.12 -0.08
N ALA A 293 -4.80 21.67 0.25
CA ALA A 293 -4.52 20.93 1.47
C ALA A 293 -3.34 21.49 2.27
N LYS A 294 -3.62 22.00 3.48
CA LYS A 294 -2.61 22.32 4.49
C LYS A 294 -2.17 21.06 5.22
N ASP A 295 -3.16 20.26 5.61
CA ASP A 295 -2.98 19.06 6.41
C ASP A 295 -3.79 17.87 5.86
N VAL A 296 -3.67 16.71 6.51
CA VAL A 296 -4.24 15.44 6.02
C VAL A 296 -5.76 15.44 5.89
N GLU A 297 -6.51 16.11 6.75
CA GLU A 297 -7.97 16.23 6.65
C GLU A 297 -8.44 17.02 5.43
N ASP A 298 -7.58 17.91 4.90
CA ASP A 298 -7.93 18.72 3.74
C ASP A 298 -7.82 17.90 2.43
N LEU A 299 -7.14 16.76 2.46
CA LEU A 299 -7.06 15.82 1.34
C LEU A 299 -8.33 14.96 1.27
N ALA A 300 -8.68 14.46 0.08
CA ALA A 300 -9.78 13.52 -0.03
C ALA A 300 -9.48 12.19 0.68
N TRP A 301 -10.51 11.52 1.19
CA TRP A 301 -10.35 10.21 1.85
C TRP A 301 -9.63 9.17 0.98
N THR A 302 -9.74 9.27 -0.35
CA THR A 302 -9.01 8.41 -1.30
C THR A 302 -7.49 8.64 -1.28
N ASN A 303 -7.02 9.86 -1.00
CA ASN A 303 -5.60 10.15 -0.79
C ASN A 303 -5.10 9.56 0.53
N LEU A 304 -5.96 9.51 1.56
CA LEU A 304 -5.65 8.89 2.85
C LEU A 304 -5.60 7.37 2.72
N LEU A 305 -6.52 6.78 1.96
CA LEU A 305 -6.49 5.36 1.58
C LEU A 305 -5.19 5.01 0.83
N ASN A 306 -4.77 5.86 -0.11
CA ASN A 306 -3.51 5.70 -0.86
C ASN A 306 -2.30 5.63 0.09
N ALA A 307 -2.29 6.42 1.16
CA ALA A 307 -1.22 6.46 2.13
C ALA A 307 -1.07 5.14 2.91
N TYR A 308 -2.17 4.54 3.37
CA TYR A 308 -2.17 3.21 3.99
C TYR A 308 -1.91 2.06 3.01
N SER A 309 -2.10 2.28 1.72
CA SER A 309 -1.91 1.27 0.66
C SER A 309 -0.50 1.26 0.07
N CYS A 310 0.35 2.20 0.48
CA CYS A 310 1.70 2.35 -0.05
C CYS A 310 2.57 1.13 0.29
N THR A 311 3.08 0.47 -0.75
CA THR A 311 4.01 -0.67 -0.62
C THR A 311 5.46 -0.26 -0.33
N GLU A 312 5.74 1.06 -0.31
CA GLU A 312 7.09 1.63 -0.18
C GLU A 312 8.11 1.13 -1.24
N CYS A 313 7.62 0.56 -2.35
CA CYS A 313 8.47 -0.12 -3.35
C CYS A 313 9.40 0.81 -4.15
N GLY A 314 9.13 2.13 -4.13
CA GLY A 314 9.94 3.16 -4.76
C GLY A 314 9.87 3.20 -6.28
N ARG A 315 8.90 2.53 -6.92
CA ARG A 315 8.71 2.59 -8.39
C ARG A 315 8.45 4.03 -8.83
N CYS A 316 7.57 4.75 -8.13
CA CYS A 316 7.27 6.16 -8.37
C CYS A 316 8.50 7.07 -8.23
N THR A 317 9.33 6.87 -7.21
CA THR A 317 10.60 7.60 -7.04
C THR A 317 11.59 7.29 -8.16
N SER A 318 11.70 6.02 -8.58
CA SER A 318 12.65 5.63 -9.61
C SER A 318 12.37 6.15 -11.02
N VAL A 319 11.14 6.62 -11.27
CA VAL A 319 10.72 7.22 -12.55
C VAL A 319 10.51 8.73 -12.45
N CYS A 320 10.71 9.32 -11.27
CA CYS A 320 10.51 10.76 -11.05
C CYS A 320 11.71 11.53 -11.66
N PRO A 321 11.50 12.37 -12.69
CA PRO A 321 12.60 13.12 -13.31
C PRO A 321 13.33 14.02 -12.31
N ALA A 322 12.58 14.66 -11.40
CA ALA A 322 13.14 15.51 -10.36
C ALA A 322 14.04 14.74 -9.38
N ASN A 323 13.65 13.52 -8.99
CA ASN A 323 14.46 12.70 -8.10
C ASN A 323 15.74 12.21 -8.79
N ILE A 324 15.65 11.85 -10.07
CA ILE A 324 16.77 11.37 -10.87
C ILE A 324 17.87 12.43 -10.97
N THR A 325 17.49 13.70 -11.14
CA THR A 325 18.41 14.85 -11.20
C THR A 325 18.88 15.34 -9.83
N GLY A 326 18.50 14.69 -8.73
CA GLY A 326 18.97 15.01 -7.39
C GLY A 326 18.16 16.04 -6.62
N LYS A 327 16.99 16.48 -7.11
CA LYS A 327 16.06 17.31 -6.33
C LYS A 327 15.44 16.52 -5.19
N LEU A 328 14.93 17.23 -4.18
CA LEU A 328 14.39 16.62 -2.95
C LEU A 328 13.14 15.76 -3.16
N LEU A 329 12.36 15.98 -4.22
CA LEU A 329 11.10 15.27 -4.44
C LEU A 329 11.29 13.75 -4.55
N SER A 330 10.68 13.02 -3.64
CA SER A 330 10.37 11.59 -3.77
C SER A 330 8.85 11.40 -3.67
N PRO A 331 8.14 11.03 -4.75
CA PRO A 331 6.69 10.81 -4.68
C PRO A 331 6.29 9.72 -3.69
N ARG A 332 7.18 8.76 -3.41
CA ARG A 332 7.00 7.78 -2.33
C ARG A 332 7.00 8.47 -0.96
N LYS A 333 7.98 9.34 -0.72
CA LYS A 333 8.12 10.05 0.56
C LYS A 333 6.86 10.86 0.87
N ILE A 334 6.31 11.58 -0.11
CA ILE A 334 5.04 12.32 0.06
C ILE A 334 3.93 11.43 0.60
N ILE A 335 3.73 10.24 0.02
CA ILE A 335 2.68 9.31 0.46
C ILE A 335 2.97 8.73 1.85
N MET A 336 4.24 8.44 2.16
CA MET A 336 4.65 7.97 3.49
C MET A 336 4.43 9.06 4.56
N ASP A 337 4.82 10.29 4.25
CA ASP A 337 4.66 11.45 5.13
C ASP A 337 3.17 11.77 5.37
N THR A 338 2.31 11.61 4.37
CA THR A 338 0.85 11.66 4.55
C THR A 338 0.36 10.61 5.54
N ARG A 339 0.83 9.35 5.44
CA ARG A 339 0.48 8.30 6.41
C ARG A 339 0.94 8.66 7.81
N ASP A 340 2.21 9.03 7.93
CA ASP A 340 2.84 9.28 9.22
C ASP A 340 2.17 10.49 9.90
N ARG A 341 1.80 11.54 9.14
CA ARG A 341 1.02 12.67 9.65
C ARG A 341 -0.38 12.28 10.13
N MET A 342 -1.09 11.42 9.40
CA MET A 342 -2.41 10.93 9.85
C MET A 342 -2.32 10.18 11.19
N GLU A 343 -1.30 9.34 11.35
CA GLU A 343 -1.11 8.54 12.56
C GLU A 343 -0.68 9.37 13.77
N GLU A 344 0.04 10.48 13.52
CA GLU A 344 0.39 11.47 14.54
C GLU A 344 -0.80 12.33 14.96
N LYS A 345 -1.65 12.74 14.00
CA LYS A 345 -2.76 13.66 14.27
C LYS A 345 -3.96 12.98 14.90
N PHE A 346 -4.32 11.80 14.42
CA PHE A 346 -5.56 11.12 14.78
C PHE A 346 -5.26 9.91 15.67
N ASN A 347 -5.49 8.71 15.16
CA ASN A 347 -5.19 7.48 15.87
C ASN A 347 -3.86 6.93 15.39
N SER A 348 -2.99 6.52 16.31
CA SER A 348 -1.97 5.52 15.99
C SER A 348 -2.63 4.14 16.05
N PRO A 349 -2.89 3.48 14.90
CA PRO A 349 -3.44 2.12 14.88
C PRO A 349 -2.40 1.08 15.26
N LEU A 350 -1.14 1.49 15.43
CA LEU A 350 0.01 0.63 15.38
C LEU A 350 0.31 0.07 16.78
N ILE A 351 0.39 -1.26 16.88
CA ILE A 351 0.92 -1.92 18.10
C ILE A 351 2.42 -1.61 18.25
N PHE A 352 3.14 -1.56 17.13
CA PHE A 352 4.54 -1.17 17.06
C PHE A 352 4.62 0.31 16.68
N LYS A 353 5.60 1.08 17.15
CA LYS A 353 5.72 2.50 16.78
C LYS A 353 6.79 2.69 15.69
N PRO A 354 6.51 2.37 14.41
CA PRO A 354 7.47 2.53 13.30
C PRO A 354 7.90 3.98 13.06
N ASN A 355 7.07 4.92 13.53
CA ASN A 355 7.20 6.35 13.28
C ASN A 355 7.84 7.12 14.44
N ASN A 356 8.27 6.44 15.51
CA ASN A 356 8.99 7.09 16.62
C ASN A 356 10.50 7.10 16.34
N TYR A 357 10.91 7.95 15.40
CA TYR A 357 12.31 8.22 15.14
C TYR A 357 12.85 9.09 16.28
N LYS A 358 13.91 8.65 16.97
CA LYS A 358 14.62 9.53 17.90
C LYS A 358 15.22 10.66 17.06
N GLY A 359 14.86 11.91 17.36
CA GLY A 359 15.32 13.25 16.95
C GLY A 359 16.25 13.51 15.73
N GLU A 360 17.03 12.54 15.26
CA GLU A 360 18.11 12.67 14.28
C GLU A 360 17.83 11.94 12.94
N ASP A 361 16.86 11.01 12.90
CA ASP A 361 16.71 10.09 11.75
C ASP A 361 15.85 10.63 10.58
N ARG A 362 15.08 11.71 10.80
CA ARG A 362 14.36 12.45 9.75
C ARG A 362 14.72 13.93 9.81
N MET A 363 14.71 14.60 8.66
CA MET A 363 14.86 16.06 8.59
C MET A 363 13.83 16.68 9.54
N GLN A 364 14.28 17.48 10.52
CA GLN A 364 13.36 18.22 11.37
C GLN A 364 12.59 19.16 10.47
N VAL A 365 11.31 18.86 10.31
CA VAL A 365 10.38 19.70 9.60
C VAL A 365 9.70 20.56 10.68
N SER A 366 9.35 21.80 10.35
CA SER A 366 9.17 22.94 11.27
C SER A 366 8.27 22.68 12.50
N GLU A 367 8.31 23.58 13.49
CA GLU A 367 7.48 23.51 14.71
C GLU A 367 5.97 23.40 14.42
N GLU A 368 5.53 23.83 13.23
CA GLU A 368 4.16 23.64 12.76
C GLU A 368 3.96 22.22 12.23
N GLY A 369 3.46 21.33 13.08
CA GLY A 369 3.29 19.90 12.79
C GLY A 369 2.24 19.53 11.73
N THR A 370 1.95 20.36 10.72
CA THR A 370 1.01 20.06 9.61
C THR A 370 1.65 19.21 8.50
N LEU A 371 0.86 18.72 7.54
CA LEU A 371 1.41 17.98 6.39
C LEU A 371 2.35 18.87 5.56
N VAL A 372 1.85 20.02 5.12
CA VAL A 372 2.67 21.10 4.53
C VAL A 372 3.43 21.79 5.66
N HIS A 373 4.69 22.18 5.42
CA HIS A 373 5.60 22.81 6.40
C HIS A 373 6.03 21.97 7.59
N GLY A 374 5.34 20.86 7.90
CA GLY A 374 5.65 19.95 9.02
C GLY A 374 6.03 18.51 8.62
N LYS A 375 5.79 18.06 7.37
CA LYS A 375 6.39 16.81 6.84
C LYS A 375 6.90 16.96 5.40
N VAL A 376 6.16 17.73 4.61
CA VAL A 376 6.42 17.99 3.21
C VAL A 376 6.83 19.45 3.04
N THR A 377 7.97 19.67 2.39
CA THR A 377 8.51 21.01 2.14
C THR A 377 8.00 21.60 0.83
N ALA A 378 7.95 22.93 0.73
CA ALA A 378 7.60 23.62 -0.51
C ALA A 378 8.56 23.27 -1.67
N GLU A 379 9.85 23.05 -1.39
CA GLU A 379 10.84 22.66 -2.40
C GLU A 379 10.50 21.28 -3.02
N GLU A 380 10.13 20.30 -2.20
CA GLU A 380 9.66 18.99 -2.69
C GLU A 380 8.42 19.14 -3.58
N LEU A 381 7.46 19.97 -3.13
CA LEU A 381 6.23 20.21 -3.88
C LEU A 381 6.53 20.84 -5.23
N TRP A 382 7.30 21.94 -5.29
CA TRP A 382 7.58 22.68 -6.52
C TRP A 382 8.56 21.99 -7.47
N ALA A 383 9.31 20.98 -7.00
CA ALA A 383 10.12 20.13 -7.86
C ALA A 383 9.31 19.21 -8.79
N CYS A 384 8.02 18.95 -8.49
CA CYS A 384 7.16 18.10 -9.33
C CYS A 384 6.88 18.73 -10.71
N THR A 385 7.19 18.03 -11.79
CA THR A 385 6.93 18.49 -13.17
C THR A 385 5.57 18.08 -13.71
N THR A 386 4.68 17.54 -12.86
CA THR A 386 3.33 17.07 -13.19
C THR A 386 3.24 16.06 -14.36
N CYS A 387 4.36 15.40 -14.71
CA CYS A 387 4.47 14.45 -15.83
C CYS A 387 3.74 13.11 -15.66
N ASN A 388 3.17 12.84 -14.48
CA ASN A 388 2.34 11.66 -14.20
C ASN A 388 3.04 10.28 -14.19
N ALA A 389 4.35 10.21 -14.44
CA ALA A 389 5.11 8.95 -14.46
C ALA A 389 4.96 8.14 -13.15
N CYS A 390 4.84 8.82 -11.99
CA CYS A 390 4.68 8.16 -10.69
C CYS A 390 3.35 7.40 -10.56
N VAL A 391 2.27 7.93 -11.13
CA VAL A 391 0.93 7.34 -11.08
C VAL A 391 0.83 6.15 -12.03
N GLU A 392 1.41 6.27 -13.23
CA GLU A 392 1.50 5.16 -14.17
C GLU A 392 2.27 3.97 -13.57
N ALA A 393 3.45 4.25 -13.01
CA ALA A 393 4.36 3.23 -12.49
C ALA A 393 3.88 2.55 -11.18
N CYS A 394 2.87 3.09 -10.51
CA CYS A 394 2.39 2.56 -9.25
C CYS A 394 1.63 1.23 -9.44
N PRO A 395 2.07 0.12 -8.83
CA PRO A 395 1.46 -1.20 -9.04
C PRO A 395 0.07 -1.33 -8.42
N VAL A 396 -0.26 -0.48 -7.43
CA VAL A 396 -1.54 -0.48 -6.71
C VAL A 396 -2.37 0.77 -6.99
N ASN A 397 -2.07 1.50 -8.06
CA ASN A 397 -2.82 2.68 -8.54
C ASN A 397 -2.92 3.86 -7.56
N ILE A 398 -1.92 4.04 -6.68
CA ILE A 398 -1.80 5.28 -5.88
C ILE A 398 -1.47 6.44 -6.81
N ASN A 399 -2.08 7.60 -6.53
CA ASN A 399 -1.83 8.86 -7.24
C ASN A 399 -1.16 9.89 -6.30
N PRO A 400 0.19 9.96 -6.25
CA PRO A 400 0.89 10.99 -5.48
C PRO A 400 0.74 12.40 -6.06
N LEU A 401 0.50 12.52 -7.37
CA LEU A 401 0.37 13.81 -8.04
C LEU A 401 -0.83 14.59 -7.49
N ASP A 402 -1.95 13.90 -7.26
CA ASP A 402 -3.17 14.48 -6.72
C ASP A 402 -2.92 15.17 -5.36
N SER A 403 -2.28 14.48 -4.41
CA SER A 403 -1.89 15.08 -3.13
C SER A 403 -0.93 16.26 -3.29
N ILE A 404 0.06 16.16 -4.17
CA ILE A 404 1.02 17.26 -4.44
C ILE A 404 0.29 18.51 -4.98
N ILE A 405 -0.70 18.33 -5.86
CA ILE A 405 -1.46 19.46 -6.42
C ILE A 405 -2.32 20.12 -5.34
N GLU A 406 -3.00 19.37 -4.48
CA GLU A 406 -3.76 19.98 -3.39
C GLU A 406 -2.86 20.76 -2.42
N MET A 407 -1.68 20.23 -2.08
CA MET A 407 -0.71 20.98 -1.26
C MET A 407 -0.18 22.24 -1.97
N ARG A 408 0.05 22.18 -3.29
CA ARG A 408 0.42 23.37 -4.08
C ARG A 408 -0.71 24.40 -4.14
N ARG A 409 -1.96 23.97 -4.23
CA ARG A 409 -3.13 24.86 -4.20
C ARG A 409 -3.20 25.63 -2.91
N TYR A 410 -2.96 24.97 -1.78
CA TYR A 410 -2.87 25.63 -0.48
C TYR A 410 -1.78 26.71 -0.47
N LEU A 411 -0.55 26.37 -0.90
CA LEU A 411 0.53 27.35 -0.99
C LEU A 411 0.17 28.56 -1.86
N VAL A 412 -0.52 28.36 -2.99
CA VAL A 412 -0.86 29.44 -3.92
C VAL A 412 -2.03 30.29 -3.41
N LEU A 413 -3.15 29.65 -3.05
CA LEU A 413 -4.44 30.32 -2.83
C LEU A 413 -4.63 30.80 -1.38
N GLU A 414 -3.97 30.17 -0.41
CA GLU A 414 -4.11 30.53 1.01
C GLU A 414 -2.88 31.28 1.53
N GLU A 415 -1.67 30.87 1.12
CA GLU A 415 -0.43 31.46 1.63
C GLU A 415 0.24 32.47 0.68
N THR A 416 -0.24 32.62 -0.55
CA THR A 416 0.43 33.46 -1.58
C THR A 416 1.90 33.07 -1.80
N ALA A 417 2.26 31.81 -1.55
CA ALA A 417 3.63 31.28 -1.54
C ALA A 417 3.99 30.57 -2.85
N ALA A 418 3.48 31.06 -3.98
CA ALA A 418 3.84 30.55 -5.29
C ALA A 418 5.26 31.02 -5.70
N PRO A 419 6.04 30.21 -6.44
CA PRO A 419 7.31 30.64 -7.03
C PRO A 419 7.15 31.89 -7.88
N ASN A 420 8.13 32.81 -7.82
CA ASN A 420 8.08 34.08 -8.54
C ASN A 420 7.79 33.92 -10.04
N SER A 421 8.34 32.89 -10.68
CA SER A 421 8.08 32.60 -12.10
C SER A 421 6.60 32.32 -12.39
N LEU A 422 5.87 31.71 -11.44
CA LEU A 422 4.43 31.49 -11.57
C LEU A 422 3.64 32.76 -11.27
N ASN A 423 4.04 33.57 -10.30
CA ASN A 423 3.40 34.86 -10.04
C ASN A 423 3.47 35.77 -11.26
N VAL A 424 4.64 35.87 -11.89
CA VAL A 424 4.81 36.62 -13.15
C VAL A 424 3.90 36.08 -14.25
N MET A 425 3.80 34.75 -14.37
CA MET A 425 2.90 34.12 -15.35
C MET A 425 1.43 34.44 -15.04
N PHE A 426 0.98 34.37 -13.79
CA PHE A 426 -0.39 34.69 -13.40
C PHE A 426 -0.74 36.14 -13.70
N SER A 427 0.13 37.08 -13.35
CA SER A 427 -0.05 38.50 -13.68
C SER A 427 -0.08 38.75 -15.19
N ASN A 428 0.73 38.04 -15.98
CA ASN A 428 0.67 38.15 -17.45
C ASN A 428 -0.65 37.62 -18.02
N ILE A 429 -1.14 36.48 -17.51
CA ILE A 429 -2.43 35.91 -17.95
C ILE A 429 -3.57 36.86 -17.62
N GLU A 430 -3.57 37.43 -16.42
CA GLU A 430 -4.62 38.37 -15.97
C GLU A 430 -4.63 39.66 -16.80
N ASN A 431 -3.46 40.25 -17.07
CA ASN A 431 -3.38 41.54 -17.77
C ASN A 431 -3.41 41.43 -19.30
N ASN A 432 -2.80 40.39 -19.88
CA ASN A 432 -2.56 40.27 -21.32
C ASN A 432 -3.31 39.09 -21.97
N GLY A 433 -3.96 38.22 -21.19
CA GLY A 433 -4.58 36.99 -21.70
C GLY A 433 -3.57 35.96 -22.22
N ALA A 434 -2.29 36.11 -21.89
CA ALA A 434 -1.20 35.23 -22.32
C ALA A 434 -0.17 35.05 -21.18
N PRO A 435 0.52 33.90 -21.08
CA PRO A 435 1.49 33.65 -20.01
C PRO A 435 2.79 34.47 -20.14
N TRP A 436 3.01 35.10 -21.28
CA TRP A 436 4.20 35.90 -21.59
C TRP A 436 3.87 37.40 -21.57
N ALA A 437 4.87 38.21 -21.24
CA ALA A 437 4.77 39.66 -21.21
C ALA A 437 4.97 40.24 -22.63
N PHE A 438 4.01 40.03 -23.52
CA PHE A 438 3.95 40.73 -24.81
C PHE A 438 2.61 41.46 -24.97
N SER A 439 2.63 42.54 -25.75
CA SER A 439 1.42 43.31 -26.04
C SER A 439 0.41 42.45 -26.80
N PRO A 440 -0.90 42.53 -26.52
CA PRO A 440 -1.92 41.86 -27.32
C PRO A 440 -1.83 42.17 -28.83
N SER A 441 -1.35 43.36 -29.20
CA SER A 441 -1.10 43.76 -30.60
C SER A 441 -0.08 42.88 -31.31
N ASP A 442 0.88 42.34 -30.56
CA ASP A 442 2.03 41.60 -31.10
C ASP A 442 1.74 40.11 -31.23
N ARG A 443 0.56 39.66 -30.79
CA ARG A 443 0.15 38.24 -30.74
C ARG A 443 0.22 37.56 -32.11
N PHE A 444 0.02 38.31 -33.20
CA PHE A 444 0.03 37.79 -34.57
C PHE A 444 1.36 37.99 -35.31
N ASN A 445 2.38 38.60 -34.70
CA ASN A 445 3.65 38.89 -35.39
C ASN A 445 4.36 37.60 -35.87
N TRP A 446 4.21 36.47 -35.16
CA TRP A 446 4.77 35.18 -35.59
C TRP A 446 4.18 34.66 -36.91
N ALA A 447 3.01 35.16 -37.31
CA ALA A 447 2.32 34.78 -38.53
C ALA A 447 2.65 35.70 -39.71
N ASP A 448 3.44 36.76 -39.55
CA ASP A 448 3.77 37.69 -40.63
C ASP A 448 4.47 37.02 -41.83
N ASP A 449 5.26 35.98 -41.54
CA ASP A 449 5.99 35.18 -42.54
C ASP A 449 5.22 33.92 -42.99
N LEU A 450 4.03 33.69 -42.43
CA LEU A 450 3.15 32.58 -42.79
C LEU A 450 1.94 33.17 -43.51
N PHE A 451 1.61 32.72 -44.72
CA PHE A 451 0.49 33.25 -45.52
C PHE A 451 -0.90 32.96 -44.88
N VAL A 452 -1.16 33.51 -43.69
CA VAL A 452 -2.42 33.40 -42.95
C VAL A 452 -3.33 34.52 -43.45
N ALA A 453 -4.45 34.15 -44.04
CA ALA A 453 -5.27 35.03 -44.88
C ALA A 453 -5.96 36.19 -44.14
N GLU A 454 -6.07 36.15 -42.81
CA GLU A 454 -6.74 37.21 -42.04
C GLU A 454 -6.02 37.47 -40.71
N LYS A 455 -5.49 38.68 -40.56
CA LYS A 455 -5.17 39.31 -39.28
C LYS A 455 -6.46 39.99 -38.79
N ALA A 456 -7.21 39.35 -37.90
CA ALA A 456 -8.37 39.94 -37.24
C ALA A 456 -8.13 40.03 -35.73
#